data_AF-A0AA37IIE1-F1
#
_entry.id   AF-A0AA37IIE1-F1
#
_cell.length_a   1.000
_cell.length_b   1.000
_cell.length_c   1.000
_cell.angle_alpha   90.00
_cell.angle_beta   90.00
_cell.angle_gamma   90.00
#
_symmetry.space_group_name_H-M   'P 1'
#
loop_
_entity.id
_entity.type
_entity.pdbx_description
1 polymer ?
#
loop_
_entity_poly.entity_id
_entity_poly.type
_entity_poly.pdbx_seq_one_letter_code
_entity_poly.pdbx_strand_id
1 'polypeptide(L)'
;MARNPLALAALYKEGLGRLWQNQKQAADALGTFGVKREDVNRALRLSSMPADALILFADCGINGRTARELIRIERAIGRAALEERAQAISKEGKSRTELVLLLEGLSPLPPKRRRTPEVDLPAIRAQQYVDGIATNKWSTMTEAAKTQGWGKERLYMSAILSDLSPVITGLFEQKRFSLRNGETLLALIRTLGISKVTQNARKLAEQPGRRSSKEILNYLAGGPADADCKVKVQVAGDMVTFSFSFKARATRRNLVDVDQLQSLASFALGNLVELNRR
;
A
#
# COMPACT_ATOMS: atom_id res chain seq x y z
N MET A 1 0.14 24.43 -8.22
CA MET A 1 -0.95 25.04 -7.43
C MET A 1 -2.35 24.59 -7.84
N ALA A 2 -2.63 24.35 -9.12
CA ALA A 2 -3.93 23.86 -9.61
C ALA A 2 -4.46 22.55 -8.96
N ARG A 3 -3.60 21.79 -8.27
CA ARG A 3 -3.95 20.53 -7.60
C ARG A 3 -4.65 20.71 -6.25
N ASN A 4 -4.53 21.89 -5.62
CA ASN A 4 -5.21 22.21 -4.35
C ASN A 4 -6.17 23.40 -4.57
N PRO A 5 -7.47 23.14 -4.80
CA PRO A 5 -8.44 24.17 -5.13
C PRO A 5 -8.73 25.12 -3.96
N LEU A 6 -8.62 24.70 -2.71
CA LEU A 6 -8.84 25.60 -1.56
C LEU A 6 -7.70 26.61 -1.42
N ALA A 7 -6.45 26.16 -1.58
CA ALA A 7 -5.30 27.05 -1.59
C ALA A 7 -5.34 28.06 -2.75
N LEU A 8 -5.80 27.62 -3.94
CA LEU A 8 -5.99 28.51 -5.08
C LEU A 8 -7.06 29.57 -4.81
N ALA A 9 -8.13 29.22 -4.09
CA ALA A 9 -9.17 30.17 -3.72
C ALA A 9 -8.67 31.23 -2.73
N ALA A 10 -7.89 30.80 -1.73
CA ALA A 10 -7.26 31.71 -0.76
C ALA A 10 -6.32 32.69 -1.47
N LEU A 11 -5.42 32.17 -2.32
CA LEU A 11 -4.51 32.98 -3.13
C LEU A 11 -5.27 33.99 -3.98
N TYR A 12 -6.33 33.55 -4.69
CA TYR A 12 -7.17 34.45 -5.48
C TYR A 12 -7.74 35.61 -4.64
N LYS A 13 -8.27 35.31 -3.44
CA LYS A 13 -8.87 36.31 -2.55
C LYS A 13 -7.83 37.31 -2.03
N GLU A 14 -6.63 36.85 -1.70
CA GLU A 14 -5.53 37.70 -1.23
C GLU A 14 -5.00 38.65 -2.31
N GLY A 15 -4.94 38.19 -3.57
CA GLY A 15 -4.48 39.02 -4.69
C GLY A 15 -5.55 39.92 -5.30
N LEU A 16 -6.83 39.75 -4.93
CA LEU A 16 -7.93 40.51 -5.51
C LEU A 16 -7.83 42.01 -5.14
N GLY A 17 -7.86 42.87 -6.15
CA GLY A 17 -7.72 44.33 -6.01
C GLY A 17 -6.27 44.83 -5.97
N ARG A 18 -5.28 43.93 -5.82
CA ARG A 18 -3.84 44.28 -5.81
C ARG A 18 -3.11 43.72 -7.02
N LEU A 19 -3.13 42.39 -7.18
CA LEU A 19 -2.43 41.66 -8.24
C LEU A 19 -3.33 41.40 -9.46
N TRP A 20 -4.65 41.32 -9.24
CA TRP A 20 -5.64 41.16 -10.29
C TRP A 20 -6.97 41.78 -9.85
N GLN A 21 -7.76 42.25 -10.81
CA GLN A 21 -9.10 42.81 -10.59
C GLN A 21 -10.21 41.79 -10.80
N ASN A 22 -9.94 40.70 -11.53
CA ASN A 22 -10.94 39.69 -11.84
C ASN A 22 -10.32 38.30 -12.04
N GLN A 23 -11.19 37.29 -12.14
CA GLN A 23 -10.82 35.88 -12.33
C GLN A 23 -10.01 35.62 -13.61
N LYS A 24 -10.25 36.42 -14.67
CA LYS A 24 -9.53 36.27 -15.94
C LYS A 24 -8.07 36.71 -15.76
N GLN A 25 -7.86 37.89 -15.20
CA GLN A 25 -6.52 38.41 -14.90
C GLN A 25 -5.76 37.51 -13.92
N ALA A 26 -6.44 36.96 -12.91
CA ALA A 26 -5.83 36.01 -11.99
C ALA A 26 -5.38 34.72 -12.70
N ALA A 27 -6.20 34.20 -13.62
CA ALA A 27 -5.86 33.02 -14.41
C ALA A 27 -4.70 33.30 -15.38
N ASP A 28 -4.69 34.47 -16.03
CA ASP A 28 -3.62 34.88 -16.93
C ASP A 28 -2.29 35.02 -16.18
N ALA A 29 -2.29 35.65 -15.00
CA ALA A 29 -1.12 35.78 -14.13
C ALA A 29 -0.62 34.43 -13.57
N LEU A 30 -1.54 33.51 -13.24
CA LEU A 30 -1.22 32.18 -12.72
C LEU A 30 -1.04 31.12 -13.82
N GLY A 31 -1.16 31.51 -15.09
CA GLY A 31 -1.11 30.61 -16.25
C GLY A 31 0.23 29.88 -16.38
N THR A 32 1.32 30.52 -15.96
CA THR A 32 2.67 29.91 -15.88
C THR A 32 2.70 28.68 -14.94
N PHE A 33 1.79 28.60 -13.98
CA PHE A 33 1.62 27.47 -13.07
C PHE A 33 0.55 26.47 -13.53
N GLY A 34 0.09 26.60 -14.78
CA GLY A 34 -0.94 25.75 -15.40
C GLY A 34 -2.35 25.95 -14.83
N VAL A 35 -2.62 27.11 -14.21
CA VAL A 35 -3.95 27.45 -13.69
C VAL A 35 -4.78 28.05 -14.82
N LYS A 36 -5.99 27.52 -15.05
CA LYS A 36 -6.95 28.11 -15.99
C LYS A 36 -8.06 28.85 -15.25
N ARG A 37 -8.81 29.68 -15.98
CA ARG A 37 -9.96 30.42 -15.43
C ARG A 37 -10.99 29.48 -14.79
N GLU A 38 -11.21 28.30 -15.38
CA GLU A 38 -12.14 27.30 -14.85
C GLU A 38 -11.67 26.78 -13.49
N ASP A 39 -10.36 26.70 -13.26
CA ASP A 39 -9.81 26.24 -11.98
C ASP A 39 -10.00 27.30 -10.89
N VAL A 40 -9.83 28.59 -11.22
CA VAL A 40 -10.13 29.71 -10.31
C VAL A 40 -11.62 29.74 -9.96
N ASN A 41 -12.50 29.61 -10.96
CA ASN A 41 -13.95 29.56 -10.75
C ASN A 41 -14.35 28.39 -9.84
N ARG A 42 -13.77 27.22 -10.08
CA ARG A 42 -14.02 26.02 -9.29
C ARG A 42 -13.52 26.17 -7.86
N ALA A 43 -12.32 26.71 -7.70
CA ALA A 43 -11.71 27.01 -6.41
C ALA A 43 -12.60 27.95 -5.58
N LEU A 44 -13.08 29.05 -6.19
CA LEU A 44 -13.95 30.00 -5.51
C LEU A 44 -15.28 29.38 -5.11
N ARG A 45 -15.91 28.61 -6.01
CA ARG A 45 -17.17 27.93 -5.70
C ARG A 45 -17.01 26.92 -4.59
N LEU A 46 -15.94 26.13 -4.63
CA LEU A 46 -15.59 25.20 -3.54
C LEU A 46 -15.34 25.93 -2.22
N SER A 47 -14.64 27.08 -2.24
CA SER A 47 -14.37 27.87 -1.02
C SER A 47 -15.62 28.49 -0.39
N SER A 48 -16.73 28.52 -1.13
CA SER A 48 -18.01 29.04 -0.64
C SER A 48 -18.93 27.94 -0.11
N MET A 49 -18.54 26.65 -0.22
CA MET A 49 -19.36 25.54 0.26
C MET A 49 -19.50 25.50 1.78
N PRO A 50 -20.51 24.80 2.32
CA PRO A 50 -20.64 24.56 3.75
C PRO A 50 -19.35 24.02 4.37
N ALA A 51 -18.97 24.55 5.52
CA ALA A 51 -17.73 24.17 6.20
C ALA A 51 -17.72 22.68 6.55
N ASP A 52 -18.86 22.14 6.98
CA ASP A 52 -19.02 20.73 7.33
C ASP A 52 -18.68 19.80 6.16
N ALA A 53 -19.12 20.15 4.95
CA ALA A 53 -18.81 19.39 3.74
C ALA A 53 -17.30 19.42 3.40
N LEU A 54 -16.62 20.54 3.67
CA LEU A 54 -15.17 20.68 3.43
C LEU A 54 -14.35 19.95 4.51
N ILE A 55 -14.79 19.98 5.78
CA ILE A 55 -14.11 19.35 6.92
C ILE A 55 -14.01 17.82 6.76
N LEU A 56 -14.98 17.18 6.11
CA LEU A 56 -14.92 15.74 5.79
C LEU A 56 -13.64 15.36 5.03
N PHE A 57 -13.09 16.28 4.25
CA PHE A 57 -11.91 16.06 3.43
C PHE A 57 -10.63 16.62 4.05
N ALA A 58 -10.63 17.06 5.30
CA ALA A 58 -9.44 17.62 5.96
C ALA A 58 -8.23 16.66 5.92
N ASP A 59 -8.48 15.37 6.18
CA ASP A 59 -7.40 14.37 6.31
C ASP A 59 -6.92 13.84 4.95
N CYS A 60 -7.83 13.73 3.97
CA CYS A 60 -7.52 13.17 2.66
C CYS A 60 -7.27 14.23 1.58
N GLY A 61 -7.60 15.50 1.84
CA GLY A 61 -7.49 16.64 0.93
C GLY A 61 -8.49 16.60 -0.23
N ILE A 62 -8.76 17.78 -0.81
CA ILE A 62 -9.63 17.93 -1.98
C ILE A 62 -8.77 18.15 -3.23
N ASN A 63 -9.01 17.37 -4.29
CA ASN A 63 -8.37 17.55 -5.59
C ASN A 63 -9.38 18.09 -6.62
N GLY A 64 -8.89 18.44 -7.82
CA GLY A 64 -9.75 19.00 -8.87
C GLY A 64 -10.86 18.07 -9.38
N ARG A 65 -10.76 16.75 -9.19
CA ARG A 65 -11.86 15.81 -9.50
C ARG A 65 -12.92 15.87 -8.42
N THR A 66 -12.53 15.73 -7.15
CA THR A 66 -13.44 15.80 -6.01
C THR A 66 -14.14 17.15 -5.93
N ALA A 67 -13.44 18.25 -6.21
CA ALA A 67 -14.07 19.56 -6.29
C ALA A 67 -15.20 19.63 -7.34
N ARG A 68 -15.04 18.94 -8.48
CA ARG A 68 -16.11 18.86 -9.50
C ARG A 68 -17.29 18.04 -9.01
N GLU A 69 -17.05 16.90 -8.38
CA GLU A 69 -18.12 16.06 -7.81
C GLU A 69 -18.87 16.81 -6.71
N LEU A 70 -18.19 17.48 -5.80
CA LEU A 70 -18.84 18.27 -4.74
C LEU A 70 -19.73 19.38 -5.32
N ILE A 71 -19.25 20.10 -6.35
CA ILE A 71 -20.05 21.15 -7.00
C ILE A 71 -21.26 20.53 -7.71
N ARG A 72 -21.10 19.34 -8.30
CA ARG A 72 -22.18 18.60 -8.94
C ARG A 72 -23.23 18.17 -7.91
N ILE A 73 -22.81 17.64 -6.76
CA ILE A 73 -23.70 17.24 -5.67
C ILE A 73 -24.42 18.47 -5.12
N GLU A 74 -23.71 19.55 -4.78
CA GLU A 74 -24.33 20.81 -4.30
C GLU A 74 -25.40 21.32 -5.27
N ARG A 75 -25.16 21.22 -6.59
CA ARG A 75 -26.15 21.61 -7.61
C ARG A 75 -27.35 20.65 -7.68
N ALA A 76 -27.16 19.37 -7.38
CA ALA A 76 -28.20 18.37 -7.48
C ALA A 76 -29.13 18.36 -6.26
N ILE A 77 -28.58 18.43 -5.05
CA ILE A 77 -29.35 18.34 -3.81
C ILE A 77 -29.55 19.68 -3.10
N GLY A 78 -28.84 20.72 -3.53
CA GLY A 78 -28.84 22.03 -2.88
C GLY A 78 -27.88 22.13 -1.70
N ARG A 79 -27.64 23.36 -1.24
CA ARG A 79 -26.66 23.65 -0.18
C ARG A 79 -27.07 23.11 1.19
N ALA A 80 -28.32 23.34 1.61
CA ALA A 80 -28.80 22.95 2.94
C ALA A 80 -28.77 21.42 3.12
N ALA A 81 -29.25 20.67 2.12
CA ALA A 81 -29.22 19.21 2.16
C ALA A 81 -27.79 18.64 2.13
N LEU A 82 -26.85 19.32 1.44
CA LEU A 82 -25.45 18.92 1.45
C LEU A 82 -24.82 19.08 2.84
N GLU A 83 -25.14 20.15 3.55
CA GLU A 83 -24.66 20.42 4.91
C GLU A 83 -25.21 19.40 5.91
N GLU A 84 -26.52 19.15 5.88
CA GLU A 84 -27.18 18.14 6.72
C GLU A 84 -26.57 16.74 6.51
N ARG A 85 -26.36 16.34 5.26
CA ARG A 85 -25.71 15.06 4.95
C ARG A 85 -24.26 15.03 5.41
N ALA A 86 -23.54 16.14 5.29
CA ALA A 86 -22.15 16.21 5.74
C ALA A 86 -22.03 16.00 7.24
N GLN A 87 -22.95 16.58 8.03
CA GLN A 87 -23.01 16.42 9.49
C GLN A 87 -23.30 14.97 9.91
N ALA A 88 -24.08 14.24 9.12
CA ALA A 88 -24.42 12.84 9.40
C ALA A 88 -23.28 11.84 9.07
N ILE A 89 -22.23 12.27 8.36
CA ILE A 89 -21.15 11.37 7.90
C ILE A 89 -19.96 11.41 8.87
N SER A 90 -19.64 10.26 9.48
CA SER A 90 -18.33 10.07 10.14
C SER A 90 -17.21 10.03 9.10
N LYS A 91 -16.10 10.74 9.34
CA LYS A 91 -14.96 10.82 8.41
C LYS A 91 -13.91 9.71 8.61
N GLU A 92 -13.92 9.06 9.77
CA GLU A 92 -12.87 8.12 10.19
C GLU A 92 -12.79 6.89 9.29
N GLY A 93 -11.58 6.59 8.81
CA GLY A 93 -11.30 5.39 8.01
C GLY A 93 -11.90 5.40 6.60
N LYS A 94 -12.56 6.50 6.16
CA LYS A 94 -13.17 6.61 4.84
C LYS A 94 -12.23 7.27 3.84
N SER A 95 -12.21 6.73 2.62
CA SER A 95 -11.49 7.30 1.50
C SER A 95 -12.25 8.48 0.90
N ARG A 96 -11.52 9.34 0.17
CA ARG A 96 -12.10 10.48 -0.57
C ARG A 96 -13.27 10.08 -1.47
N THR A 97 -13.18 8.92 -2.12
CA THR A 97 -14.23 8.40 -3.01
C THR A 97 -15.47 7.95 -2.23
N GLU A 98 -15.28 7.34 -1.06
CA GLU A 98 -16.39 6.90 -0.22
C GLU A 98 -17.13 8.09 0.39
N LEU A 99 -16.41 9.14 0.81
CA LEU A 99 -17.02 10.38 1.31
C LEU A 99 -17.89 11.07 0.23
N VAL A 100 -17.42 11.12 -1.01
CA VAL A 100 -18.21 11.68 -2.13
C VAL A 100 -19.48 10.87 -2.38
N LEU A 101 -19.40 9.54 -2.38
CA LEU A 101 -20.56 8.67 -2.55
C LEU A 101 -21.58 8.86 -1.43
N LEU A 102 -21.12 8.94 -0.18
CA LEU A 102 -21.99 9.17 0.97
C LEU A 102 -22.71 10.53 0.89
N LEU A 103 -22.03 11.59 0.45
CA LEU A 103 -22.66 12.90 0.23
C LEU A 103 -23.70 12.85 -0.90
N GLU A 104 -23.45 12.05 -1.93
CA GLU A 104 -24.42 11.80 -3.02
C GLU A 104 -25.63 10.98 -2.53
N GLY A 105 -25.56 10.36 -1.34
CA GLY A 105 -26.59 9.48 -0.79
C GLY A 105 -26.46 8.03 -1.28
N LEU A 106 -25.31 7.68 -1.84
CA LEU A 106 -24.99 6.34 -2.30
C LEU A 106 -24.23 5.60 -1.22
N SER A 107 -24.60 4.34 -0.96
CA SER A 107 -23.81 3.47 -0.11
C SER A 107 -22.47 3.17 -0.79
N PRO A 108 -21.33 3.41 -0.13
CA PRO A 108 -20.02 3.08 -0.70
C PRO A 108 -19.97 1.58 -0.94
N LEU A 109 -19.91 1.19 -2.22
CA LEU A 109 -19.69 -0.20 -2.57
C LEU A 109 -18.35 -0.62 -1.96
N PRO A 110 -18.30 -1.75 -1.23
CA PRO A 110 -17.03 -2.27 -0.74
C PRO A 110 -16.08 -2.37 -1.93
N PRO A 111 -14.82 -1.94 -1.79
CA PRO A 111 -13.89 -1.87 -2.91
C PRO A 111 -13.93 -3.21 -3.63
N LYS A 112 -14.19 -3.20 -4.95
CA LYS A 112 -14.06 -4.38 -5.80
C LYS A 112 -12.61 -4.84 -5.70
N ARG A 113 -12.32 -5.67 -4.70
CA ARG A 113 -11.05 -6.37 -4.58
C ARG A 113 -10.96 -7.17 -5.86
N ARG A 114 -10.01 -6.81 -6.75
CA ARG A 114 -9.71 -7.64 -7.91
C ARG A 114 -9.48 -9.03 -7.35
N ARG A 115 -10.44 -9.93 -7.57
CA ARG A 115 -10.27 -11.33 -7.21
C ARG A 115 -9.12 -11.79 -8.09
N THR A 116 -7.96 -12.05 -7.49
CA THR A 116 -6.91 -12.77 -8.19
C THR A 116 -7.57 -14.06 -8.68
N PRO A 117 -7.52 -14.37 -9.99
CA PRO A 117 -8.01 -15.64 -10.51
C PRO A 117 -7.41 -16.78 -9.67
N GLU A 118 -8.19 -17.82 -9.39
CA GLU A 118 -7.76 -18.93 -8.53
C GLU A 118 -6.48 -19.61 -9.06
N VAL A 119 -6.33 -19.66 -10.39
CA VAL A 119 -5.14 -20.15 -11.13
C VAL A 119 -3.87 -19.31 -10.89
N ASP A 120 -4.00 -18.09 -10.37
CA ASP A 120 -2.86 -17.23 -10.02
C ASP A 120 -2.31 -17.48 -8.61
N LEU A 121 -2.96 -18.35 -7.82
CA LEU A 121 -2.45 -18.73 -6.50
C LEU A 121 -1.19 -19.60 -6.66
N PRO A 122 -0.08 -19.26 -5.96
CA PRO A 122 1.17 -19.98 -6.13
C PRO A 122 1.08 -21.48 -5.89
N ALA A 123 0.33 -21.90 -4.85
CA ALA A 123 0.14 -23.30 -4.50
C ALA A 123 -0.62 -24.09 -5.58
N ILE A 124 -1.69 -23.51 -6.14
CA ILE A 124 -2.49 -24.15 -7.19
C ILE A 124 -1.66 -24.30 -8.47
N ARG A 125 -0.91 -23.27 -8.84
CA ARG A 125 0.00 -23.31 -9.99
C ARG A 125 1.11 -24.36 -9.82
N ALA A 126 1.67 -24.48 -8.62
CA ALA A 126 2.69 -25.48 -8.33
C ALA A 126 2.13 -26.90 -8.40
N GLN A 127 0.94 -27.11 -7.82
CA GLN A 127 0.28 -28.41 -7.87
C GLN A 127 -0.06 -28.81 -9.31
N GLN A 128 -0.60 -27.89 -10.11
CA GLN A 128 -0.84 -28.13 -11.54
C GLN A 128 0.45 -28.49 -12.28
N TYR A 129 1.57 -27.84 -11.96
CA TYR A 129 2.88 -28.18 -12.51
C TYR A 129 3.31 -29.61 -12.16
N VAL A 130 3.27 -29.98 -10.88
CA VAL A 130 3.62 -31.32 -10.41
C VAL A 130 2.73 -32.38 -11.06
N ASP A 131 1.42 -32.16 -11.10
CA ASP A 131 0.46 -33.06 -11.74
C ASP A 131 0.72 -33.19 -13.25
N GLY A 132 1.09 -32.09 -13.90
CA GLY A 132 1.43 -32.07 -15.33
C GLY A 132 2.73 -32.79 -15.66
N ILE A 133 3.75 -32.73 -14.79
CA ILE A 133 4.95 -33.55 -14.92
C ILE A 133 4.62 -35.02 -14.68
N ALA A 134 3.86 -35.34 -13.63
CA ALA A 134 3.47 -36.72 -13.29
C ALA A 134 2.62 -37.39 -14.38
N THR A 135 1.80 -36.61 -15.08
CA THR A 135 0.96 -37.09 -16.19
C THR A 135 1.64 -37.00 -17.56
N ASN A 136 2.95 -36.72 -17.62
CA ASN A 136 3.73 -36.52 -18.85
C ASN A 136 3.14 -35.47 -19.81
N LYS A 137 2.34 -34.52 -19.29
CA LYS A 137 1.85 -33.38 -20.09
C LYS A 137 2.96 -32.41 -20.43
N TRP A 138 3.96 -32.30 -19.55
CA TRP A 138 5.15 -31.49 -19.75
C TRP A 138 6.40 -32.27 -19.35
N SER A 139 7.49 -32.06 -20.08
CA SER A 139 8.79 -32.63 -19.76
C SER A 139 9.65 -31.69 -18.91
N THR A 140 9.43 -30.38 -19.04
CA THR A 140 10.23 -29.36 -18.35
C THR A 140 9.39 -28.17 -17.87
N MET A 141 9.89 -27.47 -16.85
CA MET A 141 9.28 -26.23 -16.35
C MET A 141 9.19 -25.14 -17.43
N THR A 142 10.17 -25.06 -18.33
CA THR A 142 10.18 -24.08 -19.42
C THR A 142 9.04 -24.33 -20.41
N GLU A 143 8.79 -25.60 -20.72
CA GLU A 143 7.68 -26.03 -21.57
C GLU A 143 6.33 -25.72 -20.91
N ALA A 144 6.13 -26.12 -19.66
CA ALA A 144 4.91 -25.83 -18.90
C ALA A 144 4.62 -24.32 -18.84
N ALA A 145 5.64 -23.50 -18.55
CA ALA A 145 5.50 -22.04 -18.46
C ALA A 145 5.14 -21.39 -19.81
N LYS A 146 5.65 -21.92 -20.93
CA LYS A 146 5.36 -21.41 -22.27
C LYS A 146 3.96 -21.82 -22.73
N THR A 147 3.60 -23.08 -22.54
CA THR A 147 2.30 -23.63 -22.98
C THR A 147 1.13 -23.03 -22.23
N GLN A 148 1.31 -22.73 -20.93
CA GLN A 148 0.26 -22.14 -20.09
C GLN A 148 0.37 -20.61 -19.94
N GLY A 149 1.42 -19.99 -20.49
CA GLY A 149 1.64 -18.54 -20.38
C GLY A 149 1.93 -18.04 -18.96
N TRP A 150 2.35 -18.91 -18.03
CA TRP A 150 2.54 -18.54 -16.62
C TRP A 150 3.80 -17.72 -16.35
N GLY A 151 4.78 -17.78 -17.26
CA GLY A 151 6.11 -17.19 -17.07
C GLY A 151 7.00 -18.06 -16.17
N LYS A 152 8.24 -18.30 -16.61
CA LYS A 152 9.15 -19.28 -15.98
C LYS A 152 9.48 -18.95 -14.53
N GLU A 153 9.78 -17.68 -14.24
CA GLU A 153 10.13 -17.21 -12.90
C GLU A 153 8.96 -17.35 -11.91
N ARG A 154 7.73 -17.04 -12.36
CA ARG A 154 6.52 -17.21 -11.55
C ARG A 154 6.26 -18.68 -11.23
N LEU A 155 6.43 -19.57 -12.20
CA LEU A 155 6.26 -21.00 -12.01
C LEU A 155 7.31 -21.58 -11.05
N TYR A 156 8.57 -21.16 -11.21
CA TYR A 156 9.67 -21.53 -10.31
C TYR A 156 9.40 -21.10 -8.87
N MET A 157 8.99 -19.84 -8.68
CA MET A 157 8.61 -19.33 -7.37
C MET A 157 7.42 -20.10 -6.78
N SER A 158 6.39 -20.36 -7.58
CA SER A 158 5.24 -21.19 -7.16
C SER A 158 5.68 -22.55 -6.64
N ALA A 159 6.53 -23.26 -7.38
CA ALA A 159 7.01 -24.60 -7.01
C ALA A 159 7.82 -24.60 -5.71
N ILE A 160 8.74 -23.64 -5.52
CA ILE A 160 9.50 -23.58 -4.26
C ILE A 160 8.58 -23.26 -3.08
N LEU A 161 7.59 -22.39 -3.29
CA LEU A 161 6.68 -21.98 -2.23
C LEU A 161 5.72 -23.09 -1.80
N SER A 162 5.34 -24.00 -2.70
CA SER A 162 4.55 -25.18 -2.33
C SER A 162 5.34 -26.18 -1.49
N ASP A 163 6.66 -26.22 -1.66
CA ASP A 163 7.55 -27.13 -0.93
C ASP A 163 7.89 -26.63 0.49
N LEU A 164 7.47 -25.41 0.84
CA LEU A 164 7.68 -24.87 2.19
C LEU A 164 6.78 -25.55 3.22
N SER A 165 7.27 -25.62 4.46
CA SER A 165 6.51 -26.19 5.58
C SER A 165 5.11 -25.58 5.70
N PRO A 166 4.06 -26.38 5.94
CA PRO A 166 2.68 -25.91 6.14
C PRO A 166 2.56 -24.85 7.23
N VAL A 167 3.46 -24.87 8.22
CA VAL A 167 3.50 -23.86 9.29
C VAL A 167 3.85 -22.48 8.74
N ILE A 168 4.76 -22.40 7.77
CA ILE A 168 5.18 -21.14 7.15
C ILE A 168 4.12 -20.67 6.15
N THR A 169 3.62 -21.57 5.30
CA THR A 169 2.61 -21.22 4.29
C THR A 169 1.27 -20.87 4.94
N GLY A 170 0.91 -21.51 6.05
CA GLY A 170 -0.30 -21.24 6.81
C GLY A 170 -0.36 -19.86 7.48
N LEU A 171 0.79 -19.21 7.73
CA LEU A 171 0.82 -17.84 8.25
C LEU A 171 0.31 -16.82 7.24
N PHE A 172 0.42 -17.13 5.95
CA PHE A 172 -0.05 -16.26 4.90
C PHE A 172 -1.39 -16.78 4.40
N GLU A 173 -2.45 -15.97 4.52
CA GLU A 173 -3.69 -16.24 3.79
C GLU A 173 -3.34 -16.47 2.31
N GLN A 174 -3.81 -17.56 1.69
CA GLN A 174 -3.45 -17.98 0.32
C GLN A 174 -3.48 -16.82 -0.70
N LYS A 175 -4.37 -15.84 -0.48
CA LYS A 175 -4.57 -14.64 -1.33
C LYS A 175 -3.57 -13.50 -1.10
N ARG A 176 -2.70 -13.56 -0.08
CA ARG A 176 -1.75 -12.51 0.32
C ARG A 176 -0.28 -12.84 0.04
N PHE A 177 -0.03 -13.95 -0.62
CA PHE A 177 1.30 -14.39 -0.99
C PHE A 177 1.69 -13.83 -2.37
N SER A 178 2.12 -12.57 -2.39
CA SER A 178 2.64 -11.95 -3.62
C SER A 178 4.02 -12.49 -4.00
N LEU A 179 4.38 -12.46 -5.29
CA LEU A 179 5.70 -12.87 -5.79
C LEU A 179 6.85 -12.23 -4.98
N ARG A 180 6.74 -10.93 -4.75
CA ARG A 180 7.72 -10.14 -3.96
C ARG A 180 7.85 -10.62 -2.50
N ASN A 181 6.74 -11.02 -1.88
CA ASN A 181 6.76 -11.57 -0.53
C ASN A 181 7.42 -12.96 -0.53
N GLY A 182 7.20 -13.74 -1.59
CA GLY A 182 7.87 -15.02 -1.80
C GLY A 182 9.37 -14.89 -1.94
N GLU A 183 9.85 -13.97 -2.79
CA GLU A 183 11.28 -13.68 -2.93
C GLU A 183 11.92 -13.29 -1.59
N THR A 184 11.22 -12.45 -0.82
CA THR A 184 11.69 -12.03 0.51
C THR A 184 11.75 -13.22 1.46
N LEU A 185 10.75 -14.10 1.45
CA LEU A 185 10.74 -15.31 2.28
C LEU A 185 11.86 -16.27 1.89
N LEU A 186 12.12 -16.48 0.60
CA LEU A 186 13.22 -17.32 0.15
C LEU A 186 14.58 -16.74 0.52
N ALA A 187 14.74 -15.41 0.43
CA ALA A 187 15.93 -14.74 0.91
C ALA A 187 16.11 -14.93 2.43
N LEU A 188 15.03 -14.88 3.22
CA LEU A 188 15.07 -15.17 4.65
C LEU A 188 15.46 -16.62 4.94
N ILE A 189 14.92 -17.59 4.20
CA ILE A 189 15.25 -19.01 4.37
C ILE A 189 16.72 -19.27 4.01
N ARG A 190 17.25 -18.65 2.95
CA ARG A 190 18.66 -18.77 2.55
C ARG A 190 19.61 -18.18 3.60
N THR A 191 19.18 -17.14 4.31
CA THR A 191 20.03 -16.41 5.26
C THR A 191 19.96 -16.95 6.68
N LEU A 192 18.76 -17.28 7.17
CA LEU A 192 18.52 -17.74 8.54
C LEU A 192 18.43 -19.27 8.66
N GLY A 193 18.28 -19.97 7.53
CA GLY A 193 18.00 -21.40 7.48
C GLY A 193 16.52 -21.74 7.70
N ILE A 194 16.07 -22.82 7.06
CA ILE A 194 14.66 -23.24 7.10
C ILE A 194 14.20 -23.61 8.53
N SER A 195 15.08 -24.18 9.35
CA SER A 195 14.78 -24.58 10.72
C SER A 195 14.41 -23.39 11.60
N LYS A 196 15.18 -22.29 11.51
CA LYS A 196 14.96 -21.08 12.31
C LYS A 196 13.73 -20.30 11.84
N VAL A 197 13.53 -20.20 10.53
CA VAL A 197 12.30 -19.61 9.97
C VAL A 197 11.07 -20.41 10.40
N THR A 198 11.15 -21.75 10.41
CA THR A 198 10.06 -22.61 10.89
C THR A 198 9.81 -22.43 12.39
N GLN A 199 10.86 -22.31 13.20
CA GLN A 199 10.72 -22.03 14.64
C GLN A 199 10.04 -20.68 14.89
N ASN A 200 10.47 -19.63 14.19
CA ASN A 200 9.83 -18.31 14.26
C ASN A 200 8.37 -18.38 13.78
N ALA A 201 8.09 -19.18 12.75
CA ALA A 201 6.74 -19.39 12.26
C ALA A 201 5.83 -20.07 13.30
N ARG A 202 6.33 -21.07 14.04
CA ARG A 202 5.59 -21.72 15.14
C ARG A 202 5.26 -20.73 16.25
N LYS A 203 6.26 -19.97 16.71
CA LYS A 203 6.06 -18.92 17.73
C LYS A 203 5.02 -17.89 17.29
N LEU A 204 5.02 -17.54 16.00
CA LEU A 204 4.04 -16.61 15.46
C LEU A 204 2.63 -17.21 15.37
N ALA A 205 2.52 -18.49 15.02
CA ALA A 205 1.25 -19.20 14.94
C ALA A 205 0.59 -19.38 16.31
N GLU A 206 1.39 -19.52 17.38
CA GLU A 206 0.92 -19.59 18.77
C GLU A 206 0.35 -18.26 19.29
N GLN A 207 0.64 -17.13 18.63
CA GLN A 207 0.13 -15.82 19.01
C GLN A 207 -1.05 -15.43 18.10
N PRO A 208 -2.31 -15.64 18.51
CA PRO A 208 -3.46 -15.28 17.68
C PRO A 208 -3.54 -13.76 17.49
N GLY A 209 -3.53 -13.31 16.23
CA GLY A 209 -3.61 -11.90 15.88
C GLY A 209 -3.64 -11.70 14.38
N ARG A 210 -4.48 -10.76 13.91
CA ARG A 210 -4.57 -10.45 12.49
C ARG A 210 -3.34 -9.64 12.08
N ARG A 211 -2.46 -10.23 11.26
CA ARG A 211 -1.22 -9.59 10.82
C ARG A 211 -1.17 -9.38 9.31
N SER A 212 -0.47 -8.34 8.87
CA SER A 212 -0.18 -8.11 7.47
C SER A 212 0.97 -9.03 6.99
N SER A 213 1.05 -9.33 5.69
CA SER A 213 2.16 -10.14 5.14
C SER A 213 3.53 -9.52 5.44
N LYS A 214 3.58 -8.20 5.62
CA LYS A 214 4.81 -7.47 5.97
C LYS A 214 5.21 -7.72 7.42
N GLU A 215 4.25 -7.64 8.35
CA GLU A 215 4.49 -7.97 9.77
C GLU A 215 4.94 -9.42 9.93
N ILE A 216 4.31 -10.35 9.19
CA ILE A 216 4.69 -11.75 9.19
C ILE A 216 6.14 -11.92 8.73
N LEU A 217 6.52 -11.32 7.59
CA LEU A 217 7.90 -11.42 7.09
C LEU A 217 8.93 -10.79 8.04
N ASN A 218 8.61 -9.66 8.66
CA ASN A 218 9.48 -9.02 9.66
C ASN A 218 9.66 -9.93 10.90
N TYR A 219 8.59 -10.57 11.36
CA TYR A 219 8.65 -11.48 12.50
C TYR A 219 9.43 -12.77 12.16
N LEU A 220 9.24 -13.31 10.96
CA LEU A 220 10.02 -14.46 10.48
C LEU A 220 11.51 -14.14 10.36
N ALA A 221 11.83 -12.89 10.00
CA ALA A 221 13.19 -12.37 10.04
C ALA A 221 13.73 -12.16 11.46
N GLY A 222 12.89 -12.33 12.50
CA GLY A 222 13.22 -12.17 13.92
C GLY A 222 13.16 -10.74 14.45
N GLY A 223 12.55 -9.81 13.71
CA GLY A 223 12.26 -8.46 14.20
C GLY A 223 11.03 -8.43 15.12
N PRO A 224 10.95 -7.48 16.09
CA PRO A 224 9.78 -7.34 16.95
C PRO A 224 8.52 -7.00 16.13
N ALA A 225 7.37 -7.55 16.53
CA ALA A 225 6.09 -7.41 15.82
C ALA A 225 5.67 -5.93 15.64
N ASP A 226 6.09 -5.06 16.56
CA ASP A 226 5.78 -3.63 16.60
C ASP A 226 6.87 -2.73 15.99
N ALA A 227 7.88 -3.31 15.33
CA ALA A 227 8.90 -2.51 14.70
C ALA A 227 8.30 -1.74 13.52
N ASP A 228 8.30 -0.41 13.62
CA ASP A 228 8.01 0.56 12.54
C ASP A 228 9.11 0.58 11.44
N CYS A 229 9.74 -0.58 11.26
CA CYS A 229 10.86 -0.87 10.41
C CYS A 229 10.39 -1.77 9.26
N LYS A 230 10.81 -1.45 8.04
CA LYS A 230 10.74 -2.34 6.90
C LYS A 230 12.09 -3.02 6.76
N VAL A 231 12.12 -4.33 6.95
CA VAL A 231 13.31 -5.13 6.63
C VAL A 231 13.19 -5.57 5.18
N LYS A 232 14.23 -5.33 4.39
CA LYS A 232 14.41 -5.90 3.07
C LYS A 232 15.72 -6.66 3.09
N VAL A 233 15.64 -7.96 2.84
CA VAL A 233 16.83 -8.79 2.68
C VAL A 233 17.04 -9.00 1.19
N GLN A 234 18.23 -8.69 0.69
CA GLN A 234 18.63 -8.97 -0.68
C GLN A 234 19.90 -9.80 -0.65
N VAL A 235 19.94 -10.84 -1.47
CA VAL A 235 21.13 -11.66 -1.68
C VAL A 235 21.59 -11.43 -3.12
N ALA A 236 22.83 -11.00 -3.30
CA ALA A 236 23.44 -10.76 -4.61
C ALA A 236 24.85 -11.36 -4.62
N GLY A 237 25.03 -12.48 -5.33
CA GLY A 237 26.25 -13.28 -5.23
C GLY A 237 26.46 -13.77 -3.80
N ASP A 238 27.66 -13.55 -3.27
CA ASP A 238 28.04 -13.90 -1.90
C ASP A 238 27.67 -12.82 -0.87
N MET A 239 27.08 -11.70 -1.31
CA MET A 239 26.69 -10.62 -0.41
C MET A 239 25.22 -10.71 0.01
N VAL A 240 25.00 -10.70 1.32
CA VAL A 240 23.68 -10.54 1.94
C VAL A 240 23.55 -9.11 2.45
N THR A 241 22.60 -8.36 1.89
CA THR A 241 22.28 -6.99 2.33
C THR A 241 20.98 -6.98 3.13
N PHE A 242 21.07 -6.56 4.39
CA PHE A 242 19.91 -6.23 5.22
C PHE A 242 19.66 -4.72 5.14
N SER A 243 18.59 -4.31 4.48
CA SER A 243 18.15 -2.91 4.46
C SER A 243 17.00 -2.70 5.43
N PHE A 244 17.22 -1.84 6.41
CA PHE A 244 16.20 -1.40 7.36
C PHE A 244 15.69 -0.02 6.91
N SER A 245 14.38 0.14 6.72
CA SER A 245 13.78 1.42 6.33
C SER A 245 12.69 1.85 7.30
N PHE A 246 12.77 3.08 7.80
CA PHE A 246 11.86 3.64 8.80
C PHE A 246 11.06 4.81 8.21
N LYS A 247 9.83 5.04 8.67
CA LYS A 247 9.01 6.19 8.24
C LYS A 247 9.47 7.47 8.95
N ALA A 248 10.28 8.29 8.29
CA ALA A 248 10.85 9.52 8.84
C ALA A 248 9.85 10.52 9.47
N ARG A 249 8.55 10.49 9.13
CA ARG A 249 7.53 11.37 9.73
C ARG A 249 6.99 10.89 11.07
N ALA A 250 7.04 9.58 11.36
CA ALA A 250 6.64 9.03 12.67
C ALA A 250 7.79 9.11 13.69
N THR A 251 9.04 9.01 13.21
CA THR A 251 10.27 9.03 14.01
C THR A 251 10.87 10.41 14.26
N ARG A 252 10.16 11.51 13.93
CA ARG A 252 10.66 12.88 14.22
C ARG A 252 10.87 13.19 15.70
N ARG A 253 10.29 12.40 16.61
CA ARG A 253 10.49 12.56 18.08
C ARG A 253 11.39 11.51 18.70
N ASN A 254 11.50 10.34 18.09
CA ASN A 254 12.44 9.30 18.51
C ASN A 254 13.34 9.03 17.30
N LEU A 255 14.46 9.77 17.21
CA LEU A 255 15.60 9.32 16.41
C LEU A 255 15.81 7.85 16.76
N VAL A 256 15.88 7.02 15.72
CA VAL A 256 16.03 5.57 15.86
C VAL A 256 17.06 5.31 16.94
N ASP A 257 16.62 4.71 18.05
CA ASP A 257 17.45 4.53 19.22
C ASP A 257 18.71 3.75 18.80
N VAL A 258 19.88 4.24 19.21
CA VAL A 258 21.16 3.59 18.90
C VAL A 258 21.13 2.16 19.42
N ASP A 259 20.42 1.91 20.51
CA ASP A 259 20.20 0.57 21.07
C ASP A 259 19.26 -0.28 20.20
N GLN A 260 18.31 0.31 19.48
CA GLN A 260 17.48 -0.39 18.50
C GLN A 260 18.27 -0.73 17.23
N LEU A 261 19.15 0.17 16.78
CA LEU A 261 20.05 -0.11 15.66
C LEU A 261 21.13 -1.13 16.05
N GLN A 262 21.70 -1.02 17.25
CA GLN A 262 22.66 -1.99 17.78
C GLN A 262 22.00 -3.34 18.07
N SER A 263 20.77 -3.40 18.57
CA SER A 263 20.07 -4.68 18.73
C SER A 263 19.71 -5.28 17.38
N LEU A 264 19.26 -4.50 16.38
CA LEU A 264 19.03 -4.99 15.02
C LEU A 264 20.32 -5.43 14.31
N ALA A 265 21.42 -4.69 14.50
CA ALA A 265 22.73 -5.02 13.94
C ALA A 265 23.40 -6.21 14.67
N SER A 266 23.36 -6.25 16.00
CA SER A 266 23.84 -7.38 16.81
C SER A 266 22.96 -8.61 16.62
N PHE A 267 21.67 -8.44 16.30
CA PHE A 267 20.81 -9.54 15.89
C PHE A 267 21.18 -10.01 14.47
N ALA A 268 21.38 -9.11 13.51
CA ALA A 268 21.81 -9.47 12.16
C ALA A 268 23.20 -10.16 12.15
N LEU A 269 24.14 -9.67 12.96
CA LEU A 269 25.53 -10.16 13.04
C LEU A 269 25.68 -11.34 14.02
N GLY A 270 24.98 -11.36 15.14
CA GLY A 270 24.96 -12.49 16.08
C GLY A 270 24.35 -13.75 15.47
N ASN A 271 23.45 -13.60 14.49
CA ASN A 271 22.90 -14.71 13.70
C ASN A 271 23.80 -15.14 12.52
N LEU A 272 24.89 -14.42 12.22
CA LEU A 272 25.89 -14.80 11.20
C LEU A 272 26.97 -15.75 11.77
N VAL A 273 27.09 -15.87 13.10
CA VAL A 273 28.15 -16.67 13.75
C VAL A 273 27.88 -18.18 13.71
N GLU A 274 26.67 -18.63 13.35
CA GLU A 274 26.35 -20.06 13.12
C GLU A 274 26.57 -20.50 11.65
N LEU A 275 27.45 -19.83 10.91
CA LEU A 275 28.02 -20.44 9.70
C LEU A 275 28.98 -21.53 10.15
N ASN A 276 28.50 -22.78 10.11
CA ASN A 276 29.27 -24.01 10.27
C ASN A 276 30.71 -23.82 9.77
N ARG A 277 31.65 -23.76 10.70
CA ARG A 277 33.04 -24.14 10.43
C ARG A 277 32.98 -25.59 9.98
N ARG A 278 33.36 -25.84 8.72
CA ARG A 278 33.82 -27.17 8.31
C ARG A 278 35.03 -27.56 9.14
#